data_AF-A0A817NC02-F1
#
_entry.id   AF-A0A817NC02-F1
#
_cell.length_a   1.000
_cell.length_b   1.000
_cell.length_c   1.000
_cell.angle_alpha   90.00
_cell.angle_beta   90.00
_cell.angle_gamma   90.00
#
_symmetry.space_group_name_H-M   'P 1'
#
loop_
_entity.id
_entity.type
_entity.pdbx_description
1 polymer ?
#
loop_
_entity_poly.entity_id
_entity_poly.type
_entity_poly.pdbx_seq_one_letter_code
_entity_poly.pdbx_strand_id
1 'polypeptide(L)'
;DGIQEFAGIEEEDFDDDSDEIDRYINTKLSFSSADTLLGWWNKHSLIFPQLALLAKSLLGIPASSATSERVFSSSGRILEKRR
;
A
#
# COMPACT_ATOMS: atom_id res chain seq x y z
N ASP A 1 43.38 27.87 4.96
CA ASP A 1 42.57 27.60 3.77
C ASP A 1 42.40 26.11 3.61
N GLY A 2 41.25 25.48 3.83
CA GLY A 2 39.88 25.93 3.97
C GLY A 2 39.08 24.68 3.64
N ILE A 3 38.71 23.92 4.67
CA ILE A 3 37.97 22.66 4.51
C ILE A 3 36.63 23.03 3.86
N GLN A 4 36.36 22.43 2.70
CA GLN A 4 35.15 22.65 1.92
C GLN A 4 33.92 22.39 2.81
N GLU A 5 33.12 23.43 2.99
CA GLU A 5 31.84 23.42 3.67
C GLU A 5 30.86 22.53 2.88
N PHE A 6 30.78 21.24 3.23
CA PHE A 6 29.70 20.37 2.79
C PHE A 6 28.50 20.61 3.71
N ALA A 7 27.85 21.76 3.49
CA ALA A 7 26.57 22.09 4.12
C ALA A 7 25.44 21.31 3.44
N GLY A 8 24.70 20.55 4.25
CA GLY A 8 23.33 20.17 3.94
C GLY A 8 23.18 18.94 3.05
N ILE A 9 23.52 17.76 3.58
CA ILE A 9 22.56 16.66 3.38
C ILE A 9 21.46 17.00 4.37
N GLU A 10 20.30 17.46 3.87
CA GLU A 10 19.08 17.47 4.68
C GLU A 10 18.95 16.04 5.18
N GLU A 11 19.14 15.85 6.49
CA GLU A 11 18.72 14.62 7.15
C GLU A 11 17.21 14.58 6.91
N GLU A 12 16.78 13.89 5.85
CA GLU A 12 15.42 13.40 5.78
C GLU A 12 15.27 12.58 7.05
N ASP A 13 14.52 13.12 8.01
CA ASP A 13 14.07 12.41 9.19
C ASP A 13 13.33 11.16 8.68
N PHE A 14 14.08 10.07 8.48
CA PHE A 14 13.52 8.75 8.38
C PHE A 14 12.91 8.50 9.76
N ASP A 15 11.63 8.85 9.91
CA ASP A 15 10.79 8.31 10.97
C ASP A 15 11.15 6.83 11.06
N ASP A 16 11.74 6.43 12.18
CA ASP A 16 12.33 5.10 12.34
C ASP A 16 11.25 4.06 12.06
N ASP A 17 11.31 3.40 10.90
CA ASP A 17 10.31 2.41 10.48
C ASP A 17 10.13 1.32 11.56
N SER A 18 11.16 1.11 12.41
CA SER A 18 11.08 0.23 13.58
C SER A 18 10.00 0.66 14.58
N ASP A 19 9.86 1.97 14.85
CA ASP A 19 8.85 2.52 15.74
C ASP A 19 7.43 2.32 15.18
N GLU A 20 7.26 2.34 13.85
CA GLU A 20 5.97 2.11 13.20
C GLU A 20 5.48 0.66 13.41
N ILE A 21 6.38 -0.31 13.23
CA ILE A 21 6.08 -1.74 13.42
C ILE A 21 5.75 -2.02 14.88
N ASP A 22 6.57 -1.55 15.82
CA ASP A 22 6.35 -1.76 17.24
C ASP A 22 5.05 -1.10 17.69
N ARG A 23 4.73 0.09 17.19
CA ARG A 23 3.45 0.75 17.44
C ARG A 23 2.29 -0.07 16.90
N TYR A 24 2.38 -0.63 15.70
CA TYR A 24 1.32 -1.46 15.13
C TYR A 24 1.08 -2.73 15.98
N ILE A 25 2.14 -3.43 16.39
CA ILE A 25 2.06 -4.66 17.20
C ILE A 25 1.44 -4.38 18.57
N ASN A 26 1.79 -3.26 19.20
CA ASN A 26 1.31 -2.90 20.53
C ASN A 26 -0.06 -2.18 20.51
N THR A 27 -0.57 -1.78 19.34
CA THR A 27 -1.86 -1.11 19.23
C THR A 27 -3.01 -2.10 19.27
N LYS A 28 -4.00 -1.85 20.12
CA LYS A 28 -5.26 -2.60 20.10
C LYS A 28 -6.11 -2.15 18.90
N LEU A 29 -6.06 -2.91 17.82
CA LEU A 29 -6.83 -2.64 16.61
C LEU A 29 -8.32 -2.91 16.86
N SER A 30 -9.16 -1.91 16.60
CA SER A 30 -10.61 -2.09 16.52
C SER A 30 -10.99 -2.28 15.05
N PHE A 31 -11.48 -3.46 14.71
CA PHE A 31 -11.95 -3.81 13.37
C PHE A 31 -13.44 -4.11 13.43
N SER A 32 -14.24 -3.32 12.71
CA SER A 32 -15.67 -3.56 12.58
C SER A 32 -15.92 -4.60 11.49
N SER A 33 -16.98 -5.41 11.61
CA SER A 33 -17.40 -6.33 10.55
C SER A 33 -17.83 -5.64 9.26
N ALA A 34 -18.11 -4.33 9.31
CA ALA A 34 -18.41 -3.50 8.15
C ALA A 34 -17.15 -2.94 7.46
N ASP A 35 -15.98 -3.00 8.09
CA ASP A 35 -14.75 -2.50 7.51
C ASP A 35 -14.11 -3.53 6.57
N THR A 36 -13.54 -3.05 5.46
CA THR A 36 -12.62 -3.86 4.66
C THR A 36 -11.20 -3.68 5.19
N LEU A 37 -10.36 -4.72 5.06
CA LEU A 37 -8.98 -4.64 5.53
C LEU A 37 -8.21 -3.49 4.85
N LEU A 38 -8.38 -3.32 3.54
CA LEU A 38 -7.78 -2.19 2.81
C LEU A 38 -8.34 -0.83 3.26
N GLY A 39 -9.65 -0.77 3.57
CA GLY A 39 -10.27 0.44 4.11
C GLY A 39 -9.72 0.83 5.50
N TRP A 40 -9.43 -0.17 6.34
CA TRP A 40 -8.80 0.06 7.64
C TRP A 40 -7.39 0.64 7.50
N TRP A 41 -6.57 0.08 6.61
CA TRP A 41 -5.23 0.60 6.32
C TRP A 41 -5.26 2.02 5.74
N ASN A 42 -6.24 2.32 4.88
CA ASN A 42 -6.42 3.67 4.35
C ASN A 42 -6.72 4.70 5.47
N LYS A 43 -7.62 4.35 6.40
CA LYS A 43 -7.95 5.20 7.56
C LYS A 43 -6.74 5.47 8.47
N HIS A 44 -5.82 4.51 8.60
CA HIS A 44 -4.65 4.60 9.48
C HIS A 44 -3.36 4.97 8.74
N SER A 45 -3.44 5.36 7.47
CA SER A 45 -2.26 5.69 6.64
C SER A 45 -1.43 6.86 7.16
N LEU A 46 -2.01 7.76 7.96
CA LEU A 46 -1.28 8.85 8.61
C LEU A 46 -0.53 8.39 9.87
N ILE A 47 -0.96 7.26 10.48
CA ILE A 47 -0.36 6.70 11.70
C ILE A 47 0.68 5.65 11.33
N PHE A 48 0.42 4.93 10.23
CA PHE A 48 1.23 3.84 9.72
C PHE A 48 1.50 4.06 8.22
N PRO A 49 2.30 5.08 7.84
CA PRO A 49 2.51 5.44 6.43
C PRO A 49 3.15 4.31 5.61
N GLN A 50 4.18 3.65 6.14
CA GLN A 50 4.90 2.63 5.39
C GLN A 50 4.15 1.31 5.37
N LEU A 51 3.58 0.90 6.50
CA LEU A 51 2.75 -0.29 6.57
C LEU A 51 1.48 -0.15 5.73
N ALA A 52 0.86 1.04 5.68
CA ALA A 52 -0.30 1.26 4.83
C ALA A 52 0.04 1.18 3.34
N LEU A 53 1.22 1.69 2.93
CA LEU A 53 1.71 1.56 1.56
C LEU A 53 1.96 0.08 1.20
N LEU A 54 2.61 -0.67 2.09
CA LEU A 54 2.86 -2.10 1.91
C LEU A 54 1.56 -2.90 1.88
N ALA A 55 0.64 -2.62 2.80
CA ALA A 55 -0.66 -3.28 2.87
C ALA A 55 -1.49 -3.01 1.61
N LYS A 56 -1.46 -1.79 1.05
CA LYS A 56 -2.11 -1.48 -0.22
C LYS A 56 -1.54 -2.30 -1.37
N SER A 57 -0.22 -2.49 -1.39
CA SER A 57 0.46 -3.27 -2.42
C SER A 57 0.14 -4.77 -2.32
N LEU A 58 0.05 -5.30 -1.10
CA LEU A 58 -0.27 -6.70 -0.85
C LEU A 58 -1.76 -7.02 -1.06
N LEU A 59 -2.65 -6.19 -0.52
CA LEU A 59 -4.10 -6.40 -0.53
C LEU A 59 -4.77 -5.92 -1.83
N GLY A 60 -4.12 -5.05 -2.59
CA GLY A 60 -4.59 -4.59 -3.88
C GLY A 60 -4.46 -5.64 -4.99
N ILE A 61 -3.67 -6.69 -4.77
CA ILE A 61 -3.51 -7.79 -5.71
C ILE A 61 -4.71 -8.74 -5.56
N PRO A 62 -5.55 -8.90 -6.59
CA PRO A 62 -6.60 -9.89 -6.54
C PRO A 62 -5.99 -11.29 -6.41
N ALA A 63 -6.53 -12.10 -5.49
CA ALA A 63 -6.05 -13.46 -5.23
C ALA A 63 -6.21 -14.43 -6.43
N SER A 64 -6.87 -14.00 -7.51
CA SER A 64 -7.14 -14.81 -8.69
C SER A 64 -6.97 -14.00 -9.97
N SER A 65 -6.47 -14.64 -11.02
CA SER A 65 -6.48 -14.16 -12.39
C SER A 65 -7.89 -14.00 -12.98
N ALA A 66 -8.94 -14.48 -12.30
CA ALA A 66 -10.32 -14.48 -12.80
C ALA A 66 -10.83 -13.08 -13.20
N THR A 67 -10.32 -12.01 -12.58
CA THR A 67 -10.60 -10.62 -12.98
C THR A 67 -10.01 -10.30 -14.35
N SER A 68 -8.76 -10.69 -14.61
CA SER A 68 -8.10 -10.55 -15.91
C SER A 68 -8.77 -11.44 -16.97
N GLU A 69 -9.17 -12.66 -16.61
CA GLU A 69 -9.90 -13.58 -17.49
C GLU A 69 -11.30 -13.06 -17.83
N ARG A 70 -11.99 -12.38 -16.91
CA ARG A 70 -13.29 -11.77 -17.18
C ARG A 70 -13.17 -10.61 -18.17
N VAL A 71 -12.15 -9.77 -18.01
CA VAL A 71 -11.85 -8.68 -18.96
C VAL A 71 -11.47 -9.26 -20.32
N PHE A 72 -10.67 -10.32 -20.36
CA PHE A 72 -10.30 -10.97 -21.61
C PHE A 72 -11.48 -11.68 -22.28
N SER A 73 -12.36 -12.32 -21.50
CA SER A 73 -13.56 -13.00 -21.99
C SER A 73 -14.58 -12.01 -22.55
N SER A 74 -14.74 -10.84 -21.93
CA SER A 74 -15.61 -9.79 -22.46
C SER A 74 -15.04 -9.19 -23.76
N SER A 75 -13.72 -9.00 -23.84
CA SER A 75 -13.04 -8.56 -25.06
C SER A 75 -13.05 -9.60 -26.18
N GLY A 76 -12.90 -10.89 -25.87
CA GLY A 76 -12.98 -11.98 -26.85
C GLY A 76 -14.36 -12.06 -27.53
N ARG A 77 -15.43 -11.80 -26.77
CA ARG A 77 -16.81 -11.78 -27.27
C ARG A 77 -17.12 -10.58 -28.19
N ILE A 78 -16.33 -9.50 -28.11
CA ILE A 78 -16.42 -8.34 -29.02
C ILE A 78 -15.72 -8.65 -30.35
N LEU A 79 -14.60 -9.39 -30.32
CA LEU A 79 -13.85 -9.75 -31.52
C LEU A 79 -14.51 -10.89 -32.31
N GLU A 80 -15.15 -11.84 -31.63
CA GLU A 80 -15.83 -12.98 -32.28
C GLU A 80 -17.14 -12.60 -32.97
N LYS A 81 -17.79 -11.50 -32.56
CA LYS A 81 -19.03 -11.00 -33.18
C LYS A 81 -18.82 -10.35 -34.55
N ARG A 82 -17.60 -10.37 -35.10
CA ARG A 82 -17.24 -9.76 -36.40
C ARG A 82 -16.63 -10.77 -37.39
N ARG A 83 -17.10 -12.02 -37.35
CA ARG A 83 -16.85 -13.04 -38.37
C ARG A 83 -18.16 -13.53 -38.98
#